data_AF-A0A644V486-F1
#
_entry.id   AF-A0A644V486-F1
#
_cell.length_a   1.000
_cell.length_b   1.000
_cell.length_c   1.000
_cell.angle_alpha   90.00
_cell.angle_beta   90.00
_cell.angle_gamma   90.00
#
_symmetry.space_group_name_H-M   'P 1'
#
loop_
_entity.id
_entity.type
_entity.pdbx_description
1 polymer ?
#
loop_
_entity_poly.entity_id
_entity_poly.type
_entity_poly.pdbx_seq_one_letter_code
_entity_poly.pdbx_strand_id
1 'polypeptide(L)'
;MNDLNEEFEKINKELSKTKSELNLVENKLEYCQNRLLDIRNEKDNLKKEINKYDLLNVQKKLEDAEKLSDKFLKQKHRLEVTKDLLDDSREEINLLKEIINDFKDLNLIDFIRKKYPESLETHFIKYEKYSKYKYYNKKD
;
A
#
# COMPACT_ATOMS: atom_id res chain seq x y z
N MET A 1 -7.33 -57.91 -74.95
CA MET A 1 -7.67 -56.49 -75.16
C MET A 1 -8.70 -55.99 -74.15
N ASN A 2 -9.70 -56.79 -73.74
CA ASN A 2 -10.67 -56.38 -72.72
C ASN A 2 -10.11 -56.26 -71.28
N ASP A 3 -9.27 -57.19 -70.81
CA ASP A 3 -8.68 -57.13 -69.45
C ASP A 3 -7.90 -55.84 -69.18
N LEU A 4 -7.09 -55.40 -70.16
CA LEU A 4 -6.28 -54.20 -70.01
C LEU A 4 -7.14 -52.92 -69.92
N ASN A 5 -8.29 -52.91 -70.60
CA ASN A 5 -9.23 -51.80 -70.53
C ASN A 5 -9.95 -51.76 -69.17
N GLU A 6 -10.33 -52.91 -68.61
CA GLU A 6 -10.94 -53.00 -67.28
C GLU A 6 -9.96 -52.57 -66.18
N GLU A 7 -8.69 -52.99 -66.29
CA GLU A 7 -7.62 -52.60 -65.36
C GLU A 7 -7.35 -51.08 -65.44
N PHE A 8 -7.34 -50.51 -66.65
CA PHE A 8 -7.20 -49.07 -66.88
C PHE A 8 -8.39 -48.28 -66.29
N GLU A 9 -9.63 -48.75 -66.45
CA GLU A 9 -10.79 -48.14 -65.81
C GLU A 9 -10.71 -48.17 -64.28
N LYS A 10 -10.26 -49.29 -63.71
CA LYS A 10 -10.11 -49.44 -62.26
C LYS A 10 -9.07 -48.45 -61.72
N ILE A 11 -7.90 -48.37 -62.36
CA ILE A 11 -6.85 -47.41 -62.01
C ILE A 11 -7.36 -45.97 -62.11
N ASN A 12 -8.13 -45.63 -63.15
CA ASN A 12 -8.70 -44.28 -63.28
C ASN A 12 -9.70 -43.95 -62.16
N LYS A 13 -10.53 -44.92 -61.75
CA LYS A 13 -11.45 -44.75 -60.61
C LYS A 13 -10.69 -44.53 -59.31
N GLU A 14 -9.65 -45.32 -59.05
CA GLU A 14 -8.80 -45.15 -57.87
C GLU A 14 -8.08 -43.80 -57.89
N LEU A 15 -7.51 -43.40 -59.04
CA LEU A 15 -6.85 -42.11 -59.19
C LEU A 15 -7.81 -40.94 -58.95
N SER A 16 -9.04 -41.03 -59.47
CA SER A 16 -10.08 -40.02 -59.24
C SER A 16 -10.46 -39.92 -57.77
N LYS A 17 -10.65 -41.06 -57.10
CA LYS A 17 -10.95 -41.12 -55.67
C LYS A 17 -9.82 -40.51 -54.84
N THR A 18 -8.58 -40.91 -55.10
CA THR A 18 -7.39 -40.38 -54.39
C THR A 18 -7.25 -38.87 -54.59
N LYS A 19 -7.49 -38.35 -55.79
CA LYS A 19 -7.48 -36.89 -56.04
C LYS A 19 -8.55 -36.15 -55.24
N SER A 20 -9.75 -36.74 -55.13
CA SER A 20 -10.84 -36.16 -54.33
C SER A 20 -10.50 -36.17 -52.84
N GLU A 21 -9.92 -37.25 -52.33
CA GLU A 21 -9.47 -37.36 -50.95
C GLU A 21 -8.33 -36.38 -50.65
N LEU A 22 -7.37 -36.24 -51.56
CA LEU A 22 -6.27 -35.29 -51.44
C LEU A 22 -6.79 -33.86 -51.31
N ASN A 23 -7.69 -33.44 -52.20
CA ASN A 23 -8.29 -32.10 -52.17
C ASN A 23 -9.07 -31.88 -50.85
N LEU A 24 -9.77 -32.89 -50.35
CA LEU A 24 -10.48 -32.79 -49.07
C LEU A 24 -9.52 -32.64 -47.88
N VAL A 25 -8.36 -33.30 -47.91
CA VAL A 25 -7.32 -33.14 -46.87
C VAL A 25 -6.65 -31.78 -46.97
N GLU A 26 -6.35 -31.28 -48.18
CA GLU A 26 -5.78 -29.95 -48.40
C GLU A 26 -6.70 -28.85 -47.86
N ASN A 27 -8.00 -28.91 -48.17
CA ASN A 27 -8.98 -27.95 -47.64
C ASN A 27 -9.08 -28.00 -46.10
N LYS A 28 -9.02 -29.19 -45.51
CA LYS A 28 -9.00 -29.34 -44.04
C LYS A 28 -7.72 -28.78 -43.43
N LEU A 29 -6.58 -28.97 -44.10
CA LEU A 29 -5.30 -28.46 -43.64
C LEU A 29 -5.31 -26.92 -43.65
N GLU A 30 -5.78 -26.31 -44.73
CA GLU A 30 -5.92 -24.86 -44.84
C GLU A 30 -6.85 -24.30 -43.75
N TYR A 31 -8.01 -24.93 -43.54
CA TYR A 31 -8.92 -24.55 -42.47
C TYR A 31 -8.24 -24.61 -41.09
N CYS A 32 -7.53 -25.70 -40.78
CA CYS A 32 -6.82 -25.85 -39.52
C CYS A 32 -5.70 -24.81 -39.34
N GLN A 33 -4.98 -24.48 -40.41
CA GLN A 33 -3.93 -23.45 -40.39
C GLN A 33 -4.51 -22.06 -40.08
N ASN A 34 -5.62 -21.70 -40.73
CA ASN A 34 -6.32 -20.43 -40.44
C ASN A 34 -6.82 -20.39 -39.00
N ARG A 35 -7.42 -21.50 -38.52
CA ARG A 35 -7.89 -21.60 -37.14
C ARG A 35 -6.76 -21.46 -36.11
N LEU A 36 -5.59 -22.02 -36.40
CA LEU A 36 -4.40 -21.88 -35.55
C LEU A 36 -3.90 -20.43 -35.50
N LEU A 37 -3.96 -19.71 -36.62
CA LEU A 37 -3.61 -18.29 -36.67
C LEU A 37 -4.56 -17.46 -35.80
N ASP A 38 -5.87 -17.70 -35.90
CA ASP A 38 -6.87 -17.01 -35.07
C ASP A 38 -6.63 -17.26 -33.58
N ILE A 39 -6.46 -18.52 -33.18
CA ILE A 39 -6.17 -18.90 -31.79
C ILE A 39 -4.88 -18.25 -31.29
N ARG A 40 -3.84 -18.18 -32.14
CA ARG A 40 -2.59 -17.52 -31.77
C ARG A 40 -2.79 -16.02 -31.52
N ASN A 41 -3.56 -15.35 -32.38
CA ASN A 41 -3.86 -13.93 -32.25
C ASN A 41 -4.70 -13.65 -30.99
N GLU A 42 -5.74 -14.46 -30.74
CA GLU A 42 -6.55 -14.36 -29.52
C GLU A 42 -5.71 -14.56 -28.26
N LYS A 43 -4.83 -15.58 -28.25
CA LYS A 43 -3.90 -15.82 -27.13
C LYS A 43 -3.00 -14.62 -26.87
N ASP A 44 -2.44 -14.02 -27.92
CA ASP A 44 -1.54 -12.88 -27.79
C ASP A 44 -2.30 -11.62 -27.29
N ASN A 45 -3.56 -11.45 -27.69
CA ASN A 45 -4.44 -10.39 -27.18
C ASN A 45 -4.79 -10.60 -25.71
N LEU A 46 -5.21 -11.81 -25.32
CA LEU A 46 -5.50 -12.16 -23.93
C LEU A 46 -4.27 -11.93 -23.03
N LYS A 47 -3.07 -12.27 -23.51
CA LYS A 47 -1.83 -12.02 -22.76
C LYS A 47 -1.60 -10.52 -22.52
N LYS A 48 -1.90 -9.67 -23.50
CA LYS A 48 -1.81 -8.20 -23.34
C LYS A 48 -2.83 -7.70 -22.31
N GLU A 49 -4.05 -8.22 -22.33
CA GLU A 49 -5.09 -7.84 -21.36
C GLU A 49 -4.73 -8.27 -19.94
N ILE A 50 -4.26 -9.51 -19.75
CA ILE A 50 -3.79 -10.01 -18.46
C ILE A 50 -2.70 -9.07 -17.91
N ASN A 51 -1.67 -8.78 -18.72
CA ASN A 51 -0.59 -7.88 -18.30
C ASN A 51 -1.10 -6.48 -17.92
N LYS A 52 -2.10 -5.96 -18.64
CA LYS A 52 -2.73 -4.67 -18.34
C LYS A 52 -3.44 -4.70 -16.99
N TYR A 53 -4.23 -5.74 -16.72
CA TYR A 53 -4.95 -5.86 -15.45
C TYR A 53 -4.01 -6.11 -14.27
N ASP A 54 -2.96 -6.89 -14.46
CA ASP A 54 -1.92 -7.09 -13.44
C ASP A 54 -1.23 -5.78 -13.08
N LEU A 55 -0.87 -4.97 -14.09
CA LEU A 55 -0.27 -3.65 -13.87
C LEU A 55 -1.22 -2.73 -13.10
N LEU A 56 -2.51 -2.68 -13.48
CA LEU A 56 -3.51 -1.87 -12.78
C LEU A 56 -3.70 -2.32 -11.33
N ASN A 57 -3.69 -3.63 -11.07
CA ASN A 57 -3.79 -4.16 -9.72
C ASN A 57 -2.57 -3.78 -8.86
N VAL A 58 -1.37 -3.88 -9.42
CA VAL A 58 -0.13 -3.44 -8.73
C VAL A 58 -0.16 -1.95 -8.43
N GLN A 59 -0.57 -1.12 -9.39
CA GLN A 59 -0.70 0.33 -9.20
C GLN A 59 -1.68 0.68 -8.07
N LYS A 60 -2.85 0.02 -8.04
CA LYS A 60 -3.84 0.23 -6.98
C LYS A 60 -3.31 -0.17 -5.60
N LYS A 61 -2.63 -1.31 -5.50
CA LYS A 61 -2.00 -1.76 -4.25
C LYS A 61 -0.92 -0.79 -3.77
N LEU A 62 -0.15 -0.21 -4.69
CA LEU A 62 0.85 0.80 -4.37
C LEU A 62 0.19 2.07 -3.80
N GLU A 63 -0.84 2.58 -4.47
CA GLU A 63 -1.59 3.76 -4.01
C GLU A 63 -2.22 3.54 -2.62
N ASP A 64 -2.78 2.36 -2.37
CA ASP A 64 -3.34 2.00 -1.07
C ASP A 64 -2.24 1.93 0.02
N ALA A 65 -1.06 1.40 -0.33
CA ALA A 65 0.08 1.33 0.59
C ALA A 65 0.64 2.73 0.92
N GLU A 66 0.74 3.63 -0.06
CA GLU A 66 1.16 5.02 0.15
C GLU A 66 0.18 5.75 1.08
N LYS A 67 -1.12 5.65 0.82
CA LYS A 67 -2.16 6.23 1.70
C LYS A 67 -2.08 5.68 3.12
N LEU A 68 -1.78 4.40 3.29
CA LEU A 68 -1.63 3.79 4.61
C LEU A 68 -0.37 4.31 5.31
N SER A 69 0.75 4.42 4.60
CA SER A 69 1.99 5.00 5.10
C SER A 69 1.80 6.43 5.60
N ASP A 70 1.13 7.28 4.82
CA ASP A 70 0.82 8.66 5.21
C ASP A 70 -0.04 8.73 6.48
N LYS A 71 -1.06 7.88 6.58
CA LYS A 71 -1.90 7.79 7.79
C LYS A 71 -1.08 7.35 8.99
N PHE A 72 -0.21 6.35 8.81
CA PHE A 72 0.66 5.86 9.87
C PHE A 72 1.62 6.95 10.37
N LEU A 73 2.28 7.68 9.47
CA LEU A 73 3.18 8.78 9.84
C LEU A 73 2.45 9.89 10.60
N LYS A 74 1.25 10.28 10.16
CA LYS A 74 0.42 11.26 10.87
C LYS A 74 0.03 10.78 12.28
N GLN A 75 -0.33 9.51 12.42
CA GLN A 75 -0.67 8.94 13.73
C GLN A 75 0.56 8.83 14.64
N LYS A 76 1.70 8.42 14.09
CA LYS A 76 2.97 8.36 14.81
C LYS A 76 3.36 9.74 15.36
N HIS A 77 3.29 10.77 14.54
CA HIS A 77 3.58 12.13 14.98
C HIS A 77 2.60 12.60 16.08
N ARG A 78 1.30 12.33 15.93
CA ARG A 78 0.31 12.64 16.98
C ARG A 78 0.60 11.91 18.28
N LEU A 79 1.03 10.65 18.21
CA LEU A 79 1.40 9.86 19.39
C LEU A 79 2.61 10.46 20.09
N GLU A 80 3.64 10.84 19.34
CA GLU A 80 4.84 11.49 19.87
C GLU A 80 4.47 12.81 20.58
N VAL A 81 3.74 13.70 19.90
CA VAL A 81 3.29 14.97 20.50
C VAL A 81 2.43 14.74 21.75
N THR A 82 1.50 13.78 21.70
CA THR A 82 0.63 13.47 22.84
C THR A 82 1.43 12.92 24.02
N LYS A 83 2.44 12.10 23.75
CA LYS A 83 3.33 11.57 24.77
C LYS A 83 4.12 12.71 25.44
N ASP A 84 4.71 13.61 24.65
CA ASP A 84 5.45 14.75 25.18
C ASP A 84 4.56 15.62 26.08
N LEU A 85 3.33 15.89 25.66
CA LEU A 85 2.35 16.64 26.46
C LEU A 85 1.97 15.92 27.77
N LEU A 86 1.87 14.59 27.75
CA LEU A 86 1.60 13.80 28.95
C LEU A 86 2.79 13.78 29.90
N ASP A 87 4.01 13.69 29.37
CA ASP A 87 5.24 13.74 30.14
C ASP A 87 5.40 15.13 30.80
N ASP A 88 5.19 16.22 30.06
CA ASP A 88 5.15 17.60 30.58
C ASP A 88 4.11 17.74 31.71
N SER A 89 2.88 17.25 31.48
CA SER A 89 1.80 17.31 32.47
C SER A 89 2.14 16.50 33.73
N ARG A 90 2.81 15.36 33.58
CA ARG A 90 3.24 14.52 34.71
C ARG A 90 4.32 15.21 35.53
N GLU A 91 5.28 15.86 34.89
CA GLU A 91 6.28 16.67 35.59
C GLU A 91 5.65 17.83 36.36
N GLU A 92 4.69 18.53 35.76
CA GLU A 92 3.98 19.62 36.42
C GLU A 92 3.21 19.13 37.65
N ILE A 93 2.50 18.00 37.54
CA ILE A 93 1.80 17.39 38.67
C ILE A 93 2.78 17.01 39.79
N ASN A 94 3.94 16.45 39.46
CA ASN A 94 4.94 16.08 40.47
C ASN A 94 5.47 17.31 41.21
N LEU A 95 5.81 18.37 40.47
CA LEU A 95 6.29 19.61 41.06
C LEU A 95 5.20 20.29 41.92
N LEU A 96 3.94 20.28 41.50
CA LEU A 96 2.82 20.76 42.32
C LEU A 96 2.65 19.94 43.61
N LYS A 97 2.85 18.61 43.55
CA LYS A 97 2.83 17.76 44.75
C LYS A 97 3.97 18.10 45.71
N GLU A 98 5.17 18.36 45.20
CA GLU A 98 6.32 18.81 46.00
C GLU A 98 5.99 20.13 46.72
N ILE A 99 5.47 21.13 46.00
CA ILE A 99 5.03 22.40 46.59
C ILE A 99 4.00 22.15 47.70
N ILE A 100 2.96 21.36 47.43
CA ILE A 100 1.93 21.05 48.43
C ILE A 100 2.53 20.42 49.68
N ASN A 101 3.48 19.49 49.53
CA ASN A 101 4.14 18.85 50.67
C ASN A 101 5.00 19.84 51.44
N ASP A 102 5.81 20.66 50.76
CA ASP A 102 6.63 21.67 51.42
C ASP A 102 5.76 22.67 52.20
N PHE A 103 4.60 23.04 51.66
CA PHE A 103 3.65 23.90 52.36
C PHE A 103 2.99 23.22 53.57
N LYS A 104 2.82 21.89 53.57
CA LYS A 104 2.34 21.14 54.75
C LYS A 104 3.40 21.07 55.85
N ASP A 105 4.67 21.04 55.46
CA ASP A 105 5.80 20.90 56.39
C ASP A 105 6.33 22.26 56.90
N LEU A 106 5.76 23.38 56.44
CA LEU A 106 6.09 24.74 56.91
C LEU A 106 5.69 24.96 58.38
N ASN A 107 6.67 25.38 59.19
CA ASN A 107 6.41 25.81 60.55
C ASN A 107 5.84 27.24 60.60
N LEU A 108 5.03 27.52 61.63
CA LEU A 108 4.36 28.82 61.84
C LEU A 108 5.33 30.02 61.86
N ILE A 109 6.56 29.81 62.35
CA ILE A 109 7.61 30.83 62.42
C ILE A 109 8.18 31.15 61.03
N ASP A 110 8.32 30.16 60.15
CA ASP A 110 8.83 30.35 58.78
C ASP A 110 7.81 31.10 57.92
N PHE A 111 6.52 30.83 58.14
CA PHE A 111 5.42 31.58 57.54
C PHE A 111 5.43 33.06 57.95
N ILE A 112 5.60 33.38 59.24
CA ILE A 112 5.70 34.76 59.75
C ILE A 112 6.91 35.49 59.15
N ARG A 113 8.01 34.77 58.91
CA ARG A 113 9.24 35.32 58.29
C ARG A 113 9.18 35.40 56.76
N LYS A 114 8.04 35.06 56.14
CA LYS A 114 7.86 35.02 54.68
C LYS A 114 8.90 34.16 53.95
N LYS A 115 9.42 33.11 54.60
CA LYS A 115 10.30 32.13 53.95
C LYS A 115 9.44 31.10 53.26
N TYR A 116 9.15 31.32 51.98
CA TYR A 116 8.41 30.37 51.17
C TYR A 116 9.29 29.21 50.70
N PRO A 117 8.70 28.05 50.38
CA PRO A 117 9.44 26.90 49.86
C PRO A 117 10.15 27.20 48.55
N GLU A 118 11.34 26.62 48.38
CA GLU A 118 12.16 26.76 47.15
C GLU A 118 11.50 26.09 45.93
N SER A 119 10.67 25.06 46.15
CA SER A 119 9.85 24.42 45.12
C SER A 119 8.85 25.39 44.47
N LEU A 120 8.36 26.38 45.23
CA LEU A 120 7.46 27.41 44.70
C LEU A 120 8.21 28.36 43.76
N GLU A 121 9.42 28.75 44.11
CA GLU A 121 10.26 29.59 43.25
C GLU A 121 10.68 28.83 41.97
N THR A 122 10.97 27.54 42.10
CA THR A 122 11.24 26.63 40.98
C THR A 122 10.04 26.52 40.03
N HIS A 123 8.81 26.49 40.55
CA HIS A 123 7.58 26.53 39.75
C HIS A 123 7.51 27.80 38.90
N PHE A 124 7.68 28.97 39.52
CA PHE A 124 7.57 30.25 38.82
C PHE A 124 8.66 30.43 37.75
N ILE A 125 9.90 30.01 38.04
CA ILE A 125 11.01 30.02 37.06
C ILE A 125 10.71 29.09 35.87
N LYS A 126 10.16 27.89 36.13
CA LYS A 126 9.74 26.96 35.06
C LYS A 126 8.62 27.61 34.24
N TYR A 127 7.58 28.14 34.87
CA TYR A 127 6.43 28.74 34.19
C TYR A 127 6.77 29.99 33.37
N GLU A 128 7.70 30.84 33.84
CA GLU A 128 8.24 31.97 33.06
C GLU A 128 9.00 31.52 31.82
N LYS A 129 9.74 30.41 31.89
CA LYS A 129 10.40 29.82 30.70
C LYS A 129 9.35 29.29 29.71
N TYR A 130 8.37 28.49 30.16
CA TYR A 130 7.32 27.93 29.29
C TYR A 130 6.48 29.02 28.61
N SER A 131 6.12 30.08 29.32
CA SER A 131 5.38 31.22 28.74
C SER A 131 6.19 31.94 27.65
N LYS A 132 7.52 32.10 27.81
CA LYS A 132 8.39 32.62 26.75
C LYS A 132 8.45 31.70 25.53
N TYR A 133 8.62 30.39 25.69
CA TYR A 133 8.67 29.44 24.56
C TYR A 133 7.34 29.38 23.77
N LYS A 134 6.19 29.43 24.45
CA LYS A 134 4.86 29.43 23.81
C LYS A 134 4.59 30.68 22.95
N TYR A 135 5.25 31.80 23.23
CA TYR A 135 5.19 33.02 22.41
C TYR A 135 6.03 32.95 21.13
N TYR A 136 7.13 32.19 21.12
CA TYR A 136 7.97 32.03 19.94
C TYR A 136 7.35 31.07 18.91
N ASN A 137 6.69 29.99 19.35
CA ASN A 137 6.04 29.01 18.47
C ASN A 137 4.66 29.45 17.92
N LYS A 138 4.24 30.70 18.15
CA LYS A 138 2.98 31.28 17.64
C LYS A 138 3.18 32.24 16.46
N LYS A 139 4.41 32.41 15.98
CA LYS A 139 4.77 33.39 14.93
C LYS A 139 4.96 32.80 13.53
N ASP A 140 4.66 31.53 13.33
CA ASP A 140 4.65 30.88 12.01
C ASP A 140 3.21 30.55 11.55
#